data_AF-A0A1B1ZYR7-F1
#
_entry.id   AF-A0A1B1ZYR7-F1
#
_cell.length_a   1.000
_cell.length_b   1.000
_cell.length_c   1.000
_cell.angle_alpha   90.00
_cell.angle_beta   90.00
_cell.angle_gamma   90.00
#
_symmetry.space_group_name_H-M   'P 1'
#
loop_
_entity.id
_entity.type
_entity.pdbx_description
1 polymer ?
#
loop_
_entity_poly.entity_id
_entity_poly.type
_entity_poly.pdbx_seq_one_letter_code
_entity_poly.pdbx_strand_id
1 'polypeptide(L)'
;MISESLNQIHLLPLQDPPPSPPSIPEISAVAPPGNQMLTRVVGYFMWIAGVCVLGLFFGGIIASTAGRLYDHHGSGRRGAQMIVSSLVLAVLLGLGYTLITAFAAGAR
;
A
#
# COMPACT_ATOMS: atom_id res chain seq x y z
N MET A 1 -25.09 4.08 56.94
CA MET A 1 -25.82 3.22 55.98
C MET A 1 -25.22 3.18 54.56
N ILE A 2 -24.25 4.03 54.19
CA ILE A 2 -23.60 4.00 52.85
C ILE A 2 -22.30 3.16 52.85
N SER A 3 -21.68 2.92 54.00
CA SER A 3 -20.42 2.16 54.06
C SER A 3 -20.58 0.65 53.81
N GLU A 4 -21.75 0.07 54.10
CA GLU A 4 -21.98 -1.36 53.85
C GLU A 4 -22.24 -1.68 52.38
N SER A 5 -22.80 -0.74 51.61
CA SER A 5 -23.04 -0.93 50.17
C SER A 5 -21.73 -0.94 49.35
N LEU A 6 -20.68 -0.27 49.83
CA LEU A 6 -19.36 -0.28 49.18
C LEU A 6 -18.58 -1.57 49.40
N ASN A 7 -18.77 -2.23 50.56
CA ASN A 7 -18.16 -3.54 50.82
C ASN A 7 -18.82 -4.67 50.02
N GLN A 8 -20.05 -4.47 49.56
CA GLN A 8 -20.76 -5.47 48.75
C GLN A 8 -20.34 -5.44 47.26
N ILE A 9 -19.75 -4.34 46.77
CA ILE A 9 -19.17 -4.27 45.41
C ILE A 9 -17.91 -5.14 45.29
N HIS A 10 -17.25 -5.44 46.42
CA HIS A 10 -16.02 -6.24 46.47
C HIS A 10 -16.27 -7.77 46.48
N LEU A 11 -17.53 -8.22 46.52
CA LEU A 11 -17.91 -9.64 46.55
C LEU A 11 -18.69 -10.06 45.30
N LEU A 12 -18.34 -9.52 44.13
CA LEU A 12 -18.62 -10.29 42.92
C LEU A 12 -17.79 -11.58 43.02
N PRO A 13 -18.39 -12.78 42.90
CA PRO A 13 -17.61 -13.99 42.72
C PRO A 13 -16.61 -13.70 41.60
N LEU A 14 -15.35 -14.15 41.74
CA LEU A 14 -14.44 -14.21 40.60
C LEU A 14 -15.23 -14.86 39.47
N GLN A 15 -15.65 -14.07 38.48
CA GLN A 15 -16.22 -14.63 37.28
C GLN A 15 -15.08 -15.43 36.70
N ASP A 16 -15.28 -16.74 36.58
CA ASP A 16 -14.41 -17.57 35.78
C ASP A 16 -14.19 -16.84 34.45
N PRO A 17 -12.93 -16.74 33.96
CA PRO A 17 -12.68 -16.09 32.69
C PRO A 17 -13.65 -16.68 31.67
N PRO A 18 -14.31 -15.82 30.87
CA PRO A 18 -15.29 -16.30 29.90
C PRO A 18 -14.65 -17.43 29.09
N PRO A 19 -15.38 -18.52 28.81
CA PRO A 19 -14.85 -19.60 28.00
C PRO A 19 -14.25 -18.98 26.75
N SER A 20 -12.99 -19.33 26.45
CA SER A 20 -12.30 -18.84 25.28
C SER A 20 -13.24 -18.97 24.07
N PRO A 21 -13.47 -17.88 23.32
CA PRO A 21 -14.43 -17.90 22.23
C PRO A 21 -14.14 -19.09 21.33
N PRO A 22 -15.16 -19.73 20.74
CA PRO A 22 -14.97 -20.87 19.86
C PRO A 22 -13.89 -20.50 18.84
N SER A 23 -12.80 -21.27 18.83
CA SER A 23 -11.69 -21.07 17.91
C SER A 23 -12.26 -21.14 16.49
N ILE A 24 -12.37 -19.98 15.84
CA ILE A 24 -12.72 -19.91 14.43
C ILE A 24 -11.69 -20.79 13.71
N PRO A 25 -12.11 -21.70 12.82
CA PRO A 25 -11.18 -22.49 12.04
C PRO A 25 -10.15 -21.57 11.38
N GLU A 26 -8.88 -21.75 11.71
CA GLU A 26 -7.80 -21.02 11.07
C GLU A 26 -7.72 -21.51 9.62
N ILE A 27 -8.25 -20.71 8.69
CA ILE A 27 -8.07 -20.97 7.26
C ILE A 27 -6.74 -20.35 6.87
N SER A 28 -5.65 -21.08 7.06
CA SER A 28 -4.34 -20.61 6.66
C SER A 28 -4.26 -20.53 5.13
N ALA A 29 -3.93 -19.35 4.59
CA ALA A 29 -3.76 -19.15 3.17
C ALA A 29 -2.57 -19.97 2.66
N VAL A 30 -2.85 -21.05 1.92
CA VAL A 30 -1.83 -21.82 1.20
C VAL A 30 -1.58 -21.18 -0.17
N ALA A 31 -0.31 -21.05 -0.53
CA ALA A 31 0.08 -20.55 -1.85
C ALA A 31 -0.47 -21.48 -2.95
N PRO A 32 -1.17 -20.95 -3.97
CA PRO A 32 -1.72 -21.76 -5.04
C PRO A 32 -0.61 -22.37 -5.91
N PRO A 33 -0.89 -23.48 -6.63
CA PRO A 33 0.05 -24.03 -7.59
C PRO A 33 0.45 -22.97 -8.63
N GLY A 34 1.75 -22.88 -8.94
CA GLY A 34 2.28 -21.88 -9.87
C GLY A 34 2.57 -20.50 -9.28
N ASN A 35 2.43 -20.29 -7.96
CA ASN A 35 2.69 -19.01 -7.29
C ASN A 35 4.02 -18.35 -7.69
N GLN A 36 5.10 -19.13 -7.84
CA GLN A 36 6.42 -18.59 -8.23
C GLN A 36 6.37 -17.83 -9.56
N MET A 37 5.59 -18.29 -10.54
CA MET A 37 5.46 -17.63 -11.83
C MET A 37 4.66 -16.33 -11.70
N LEU A 38 3.59 -16.34 -10.90
CA LEU A 38 2.80 -15.15 -10.62
C LEU A 38 3.67 -14.07 -9.96
N THR A 39 4.47 -14.43 -8.95
CA THR A 39 5.38 -13.48 -8.29
C THR A 39 6.40 -12.90 -9.28
N ARG A 40 6.95 -13.70 -10.21
CA ARG A 40 7.87 -13.20 -11.24
C ARG A 40 7.20 -12.21 -12.18
N VAL A 41 6.01 -12.53 -12.68
CA VAL A 41 5.26 -11.66 -13.60
C VAL A 41 4.94 -10.32 -12.92
N VAL A 42 4.44 -10.35 -11.68
CA VAL A 42 4.20 -9.13 -10.89
C VAL A 42 5.51 -8.36 -10.69
N GLY A 43 6.61 -9.05 -10.39
CA GLY A 43 7.94 -8.44 -10.29
C GLY A 43 8.37 -7.69 -11.55
N TYR A 44 8.15 -8.27 -12.74
CA TYR A 44 8.43 -7.59 -14.01
C TYR A 44 7.56 -6.35 -14.19
N PHE A 45 6.27 -6.42 -13.87
CA PHE A 45 5.39 -5.24 -13.95
C PHE A 45 5.84 -4.12 -13.01
N MET A 46 6.23 -4.45 -11.77
CA MET A 46 6.75 -3.48 -10.82
C MET A 46 8.06 -2.84 -11.32
N TRP A 47 8.96 -3.63 -11.90
CA TRP A 47 10.20 -3.12 -12.47
C TRP A 47 9.94 -2.19 -13.65
N ILE A 48 9.09 -2.58 -14.60
CA ILE A 48 8.70 -1.76 -15.76
C ILE A 48 8.06 -0.46 -15.30
N ALA A 49 7.15 -0.52 -14.32
CA ALA A 49 6.52 0.67 -13.75
C ALA A 49 7.57 1.63 -13.17
N GLY A 50 8.55 1.13 -12.43
CA GLY A 50 9.67 1.92 -11.92
C GLY A 50 10.49 2.59 -13.04
N VAL A 51 10.84 1.84 -14.08
CA VAL A 51 11.55 2.38 -15.25
C VAL A 51 10.73 3.47 -15.95
N CYS A 52 9.42 3.28 -16.12
CA CYS A 52 8.53 4.29 -16.72
C CYS A 52 8.46 5.56 -15.88
N VAL A 53 8.37 5.47 -14.56
CA VAL A 53 8.40 6.64 -13.66
C VAL A 53 9.68 7.43 -13.86
N LEU A 54 10.84 6.77 -13.83
CA LEU A 54 12.13 7.43 -14.02
C LEU A 54 12.25 8.02 -15.43
N GLY A 55 11.87 7.26 -16.46
CA GLY A 55 11.95 7.67 -17.86
C GLY A 55 11.06 8.87 -18.17
N LEU A 56 9.82 8.89 -17.67
CA LEU A 56 8.92 10.02 -17.84
C LEU A 56 9.40 11.26 -17.07
N PHE A 57 9.92 11.08 -15.84
CA PHE A 57 10.42 12.21 -15.04
C PHE A 57 11.64 12.86 -15.69
N PHE A 58 12.71 12.09 -15.89
CA PHE A 58 13.96 12.62 -16.45
C PHE A 58 13.80 12.97 -17.94
N GLY A 59 13.08 12.16 -18.71
CA GLY A 59 12.73 12.48 -20.09
C GLY A 59 11.91 13.77 -20.19
N GLY A 60 11.00 14.01 -19.23
CA GLY A 60 10.23 15.24 -19.14
C GLY A 60 11.08 16.47 -18.82
N ILE A 61 12.11 16.35 -17.98
CA ILE A 61 13.09 17.42 -17.72
C ILE A 61 13.85 17.76 -19.00
N ILE A 62 14.35 16.73 -19.70
CA ILE A 62 15.08 16.91 -20.96
C ILE A 62 14.17 17.58 -22.00
N ALA A 63 12.95 17.08 -22.21
CA ALA A 63 12.00 17.64 -23.16
C ALA A 63 11.59 19.08 -22.80
N SER A 64 11.39 19.38 -21.52
CA SER A 64 11.07 20.73 -21.06
C SER A 64 12.19 21.72 -21.33
N THR A 65 13.43 21.27 -21.07
CA THR A 65 14.64 22.08 -21.24
C THR A 65 14.94 22.29 -22.72
N ALA A 66 14.89 21.23 -23.53
CA ALA A 66 15.05 21.30 -24.97
C ALA A 66 14.02 22.26 -25.60
N GLY A 67 12.76 22.24 -25.12
CA GLY A 67 11.74 23.13 -25.64
C GLY A 67 11.98 24.61 -25.41
N ARG A 68 12.62 24.97 -24.30
CA ARG A 68 13.04 26.35 -24.03
C ARG A 68 14.30 26.73 -24.80
N LEU A 69 15.22 25.79 -24.98
CA LEU A 69 16.50 26.04 -25.62
C LEU A 69 16.37 26.21 -27.14
N TYR A 70 15.53 25.40 -27.77
CA TYR A 70 15.34 25.39 -29.23
C TYR A 70 14.10 26.15 -29.70
N ASP A 71 13.43 26.91 -28.81
CA ASP A 71 12.19 27.64 -29.07
C ASP A 71 11.06 26.79 -29.72
N HIS A 72 11.04 25.50 -29.37
CA HIS A 72 9.99 24.59 -29.81
C HIS A 72 8.77 24.76 -28.92
N HIS A 73 7.88 25.67 -29.33
CA HIS A 73 6.65 26.11 -28.64
C HIS A 73 5.78 24.99 -28.03
N GLY A 74 5.85 23.74 -28.52
CA GLY A 74 5.09 22.60 -28.01
C GLY A 74 5.84 21.65 -27.05
N SER A 75 7.16 21.57 -27.14
CA SER A 75 7.93 20.53 -26.44
C SER A 75 8.13 20.82 -24.95
N GLY A 76 8.20 22.10 -24.57
CA GLY A 76 8.20 22.55 -23.18
C GLY A 76 6.97 22.06 -22.40
N ARG A 77 5.78 22.22 -22.99
CA ARG A 77 4.51 21.78 -22.40
C ARG A 77 4.43 20.26 -22.29
N ARG A 78 4.88 19.52 -23.32
CA ARG A 78 4.91 18.05 -23.28
C ARG A 78 5.85 17.53 -22.18
N GLY A 79 7.02 18.14 -22.02
CA GLY A 79 7.94 17.78 -20.95
C GLY A 79 7.34 17.98 -19.56
N ALA A 80 6.64 19.10 -19.34
CA ALA A 80 5.93 19.35 -18.08
C ALA A 80 4.83 18.30 -17.82
N GLN A 81 4.07 17.90 -18.86
CA GLN A 81 3.07 16.84 -18.75
C GLN A 81 3.68 15.48 -18.40
N MET A 82 4.86 15.15 -18.95
CA MET A 82 5.59 13.91 -18.61
C MET A 82 6.02 13.90 -17.13
N ILE A 83 6.51 15.02 -16.61
CA ILE A 83 6.89 15.14 -15.19
C ILE A 83 5.66 14.98 -14.29
N VAL A 84 4.56 15.69 -14.57
CA VAL A 84 3.36 15.60 -13.74
C VAL A 84 2.78 14.19 -13.76
N SER A 85 2.70 13.57 -14.95
CA SER A 85 2.20 12.19 -15.08
C SER A 85 3.11 11.17 -14.39
N SER A 86 4.43 11.35 -14.41
CA SER A 86 5.35 10.46 -13.68
C SER A 86 5.17 10.56 -12.17
N LEU A 87 4.92 11.76 -11.64
CA LEU A 87 4.68 11.97 -10.21
C LEU A 87 3.36 11.32 -9.77
N VAL A 88 2.28 11.50 -10.54
CA VAL A 88 1.00 10.83 -10.27
C VAL A 88 1.17 9.31 -10.33
N LEU A 89 1.86 8.79 -11.35
CA LEU A 89 2.15 7.36 -11.46
C LEU A 89 2.96 6.83 -10.26
N ALA A 90 3.98 7.57 -9.82
CA ALA A 90 4.80 7.19 -8.66
C ALA A 90 3.97 7.13 -7.37
N VAL A 91 3.08 8.11 -7.16
CA VAL A 91 2.16 8.14 -6.01
C VAL A 91 1.21 6.95 -6.05
N LEU A 92 0.58 6.69 -7.20
CA LEU A 92 -0.34 5.55 -7.36
C LEU A 92 0.36 4.21 -7.14
N LEU A 93 1.59 4.06 -7.65
CA LEU A 93 2.40 2.85 -7.46
C LEU A 93 2.75 2.65 -5.97
N GLY A 94 3.20 3.71 -5.29
CA GLY A 94 3.54 3.65 -3.86
C GLY A 94 2.33 3.38 -2.97
N LEU A 95 1.21 4.04 -3.22
CA LEU A 95 -0.05 3.82 -2.49
C LEU A 95 -0.57 2.40 -2.73
N GLY A 96 -0.60 1.95 -3.99
CA GLY A 96 -1.02 0.59 -4.32
C GLY A 96 -0.18 -0.47 -3.61
N TYR A 97 1.15 -0.32 -3.63
CA TYR A 97 2.06 -1.22 -2.91
C TYR A 97 1.80 -1.23 -1.40
N THR A 98 1.63 -0.05 -0.80
CA THR A 98 1.38 0.10 0.64
C THR A 98 0.07 -0.58 1.05
N LEU A 99 -1.02 -0.34 0.30
CA LEU A 99 -2.33 -0.93 0.56
C LEU A 99 -2.31 -2.46 0.43
N ILE A 100 -1.72 -2.99 -0.65
CA ILE A 100 -1.59 -4.44 -0.86
C ILE A 100 -0.81 -5.07 0.29
N THR A 101 0.28 -4.45 0.72
CA THR A 101 1.13 -4.95 1.81
C THR A 101 0.37 -4.94 3.14
N ALA A 102 -0.38 -3.87 3.43
CA ALA A 102 -1.19 -3.76 4.64
C ALA A 102 -2.28 -4.85 4.70
N PHE A 103 -2.99 -5.09 3.59
CA PHE A 103 -4.00 -6.15 3.52
C PHE A 103 -3.37 -7.55 3.61
N ALA A 104 -2.22 -7.78 2.99
CA ALA A 104 -1.51 -9.06 3.09
C ALA A 104 -0.93 -9.33 4.49
N ALA A 105 -0.57 -8.28 5.24
CA ALA A 105 -0.10 -8.41 6.62
C ALA A 105 -1.24 -8.69 7.60
N GLY A 106 -2.41 -8.08 7.40
CA GLY A 106 -3.60 -8.31 8.23
C GLY A 106 -4.33 -9.63 7.95
N ALA A 107 -3.97 -10.35 6.88
CA ALA A 107 -4.49 -11.68 6.56
C ALA A 107 -3.77 -12.83 7.30
N ARG A 108 -2.90 -12.49 8.27
CA ARG A 108 -2.13 -13.42 9.10
C ARG A 108 -2.67 -13.44 10.51
#